data_AF-A0A3C1N9Y8-F1
#
_entry.id   AF-A0A3C1N9Y8-F1
#
_cell.length_a   1.000
_cell.length_b   1.000
_cell.length_c   1.000
_cell.angle_alpha   90.00
_cell.angle_beta   90.00
_cell.angle_gamma   90.00
#
_symmetry.space_group_name_H-M   'P 1'
#
loop_
_entity.id
_entity.type
_entity.pdbx_description
1 polymer ?
#
loop_
_entity_poly.entity_id
_entity_poly.type
_entity_poly.pdbx_seq_one_letter_code
_entity_poly.pdbx_strand_id
1 'polypeptide(L)'
;MVGAIHGPIRKGVTALLLLFATGPTSAELPIVVQDDTGIKLVLSTPAKRIITLSPHLTEYLFHLGVDDQIVGAVEYSNYPAKAKLIPRIGSHQKFNLEAIIALGPDLALAWHSGNPTS
;
A
#
# COMPACT_ATOMS: atom_id res chain seq x y z
N MET A 1 -9.54 -49.89 -57.66
CA MET A 1 -8.25 -49.64 -56.99
C MET A 1 -8.50 -48.75 -55.78
N VAL A 2 -7.79 -49.06 -54.70
CA VAL A 2 -7.97 -48.63 -53.31
C VAL A 2 -7.79 -47.13 -53.12
N GLY A 3 -8.51 -46.52 -52.16
CA GLY A 3 -8.19 -45.17 -51.68
C GLY A 3 -9.25 -44.53 -50.79
N ALA A 4 -9.41 -45.03 -49.57
CA ALA A 4 -10.15 -44.33 -48.52
C ALA A 4 -9.34 -43.13 -48.00
N ILE A 5 -9.97 -41.95 -47.86
CA ILE A 5 -9.52 -40.93 -46.89
C ILE A 5 -10.73 -40.38 -46.13
N HIS A 6 -10.76 -40.69 -44.84
CA HIS A 6 -11.68 -40.14 -43.86
C HIS A 6 -11.16 -38.76 -43.43
N GLY A 7 -12.00 -37.73 -43.51
CA GLY A 7 -11.78 -36.45 -42.83
C GLY A 7 -13.00 -36.13 -41.96
N PRO A 8 -12.87 -36.04 -40.62
CA PRO A 8 -14.01 -35.74 -39.76
C PRO A 8 -14.36 -34.25 -39.82
N ILE A 9 -15.64 -33.99 -40.10
CA ILE A 9 -16.34 -32.72 -39.91
C ILE A 9 -16.41 -32.43 -38.41
N ARG A 10 -15.77 -31.35 -37.95
CA ARG A 10 -15.99 -30.75 -36.61
C ARG A 10 -16.23 -29.26 -36.81
N LYS A 11 -17.48 -28.85 -37.08
CA LYS A 11 -18.50 -28.37 -36.12
C LYS A 11 -17.98 -27.32 -35.12
N GLY A 12 -18.41 -26.08 -35.35
CA GLY A 12 -18.87 -25.19 -34.27
C GLY A 12 -17.81 -24.27 -33.68
N VAL A 13 -17.69 -23.08 -34.26
CA VAL A 13 -17.25 -21.88 -33.53
C VAL A 13 -18.34 -21.59 -32.51
N THR A 14 -18.15 -22.00 -31.25
CA THR A 14 -19.01 -21.60 -30.14
C THR A 14 -18.30 -20.49 -29.38
N ALA A 15 -18.72 -19.26 -29.62
CA ALA A 15 -18.34 -18.09 -28.85
C ALA A 15 -18.78 -18.28 -27.38
N LEU A 16 -17.82 -18.39 -26.47
CA LEU A 16 -18.08 -18.40 -25.03
C LEU A 16 -18.21 -16.95 -24.57
N LEU A 17 -19.45 -16.50 -24.39
CA LEU A 17 -19.80 -15.20 -23.81
C LEU A 17 -19.28 -15.17 -22.35
N LEU A 18 -18.21 -14.42 -22.08
CA LEU A 18 -17.77 -14.11 -20.72
C LEU A 18 -18.79 -13.17 -20.07
N LEU A 19 -19.78 -13.77 -19.42
CA LEU A 19 -20.69 -13.09 -18.51
C LEU A 19 -19.87 -12.67 -17.28
N PHE A 20 -19.29 -11.46 -17.30
CA PHE A 20 -18.73 -10.84 -16.11
C PHE A 20 -19.90 -10.59 -15.15
N ALA A 21 -20.04 -11.50 -14.19
CA ALA A 21 -20.95 -11.34 -13.07
C ALA A 21 -20.62 -10.02 -12.36
N THR A 22 -21.55 -9.08 -12.38
CA THR A 22 -21.56 -7.92 -11.49
C THR A 22 -21.78 -8.44 -10.08
N GLY A 23 -20.69 -8.74 -9.37
CA GLY A 23 -20.73 -9.00 -7.93
C GLY A 23 -21.20 -7.75 -7.18
N PRO A 24 -21.79 -7.90 -5.98
CA PRO A 24 -22.14 -6.76 -5.16
C PRO A 24 -20.88 -5.97 -4.83
N THR A 25 -20.90 -4.66 -5.14
CA THR A 25 -19.97 -3.70 -4.54
C THR A 25 -20.25 -3.70 -3.04
N SER A 26 -19.37 -4.33 -2.25
CA SER A 26 -19.32 -4.06 -0.81
C SER A 26 -18.93 -2.61 -0.63
N ALA A 27 -19.83 -1.81 -0.03
CA ALA A 27 -19.43 -0.53 0.51
C ALA A 27 -18.52 -0.80 1.72
N GLU A 28 -17.23 -0.49 1.59
CA GLU A 28 -16.33 -0.49 2.76
C GLU A 28 -16.80 0.61 3.72
N LEU A 29 -17.09 0.22 4.96
CA LEU A 29 -17.35 1.19 6.02
C LEU A 29 -16.08 1.99 6.29
N PRO A 30 -16.18 3.30 6.56
CA PRO A 30 -15.02 4.11 6.86
C PRO A 30 -14.33 3.62 8.14
N ILE A 31 -13.00 3.59 8.12
CA ILE A 31 -12.17 3.24 9.27
C ILE A 31 -12.05 4.50 10.13
N VAL A 32 -12.52 4.44 11.37
CA VAL A 32 -12.45 5.55 12.32
C VAL A 32 -11.48 5.18 13.43
N VAL A 33 -10.43 5.97 13.60
CA VAL A 33 -9.39 5.79 14.62
C VAL A 33 -9.29 7.06 15.45
N GLN A 34 -9.05 6.93 16.75
CA GLN A 34 -8.64 8.06 17.60
C GLN A 34 -7.15 7.91 17.89
N ASP A 35 -6.37 8.97 17.63
CA ASP A 35 -4.94 8.96 17.94
C ASP A 35 -4.66 9.24 19.43
N ASP A 36 -3.38 9.20 19.81
CA ASP A 36 -2.92 9.43 21.19
C ASP A 36 -3.09 10.87 21.66
N THR A 37 -3.33 11.81 20.73
CA THR A 37 -3.67 13.21 21.04
C THR A 37 -5.18 13.43 21.17
N GLY A 38 -5.99 12.40 20.91
CA GLY A 38 -7.44 12.44 20.99
C GLY A 38 -8.13 12.89 19.70
N ILE A 39 -7.40 13.11 18.61
CA ILE A 39 -7.96 13.50 17.31
C ILE A 39 -8.59 12.26 16.66
N LYS A 40 -9.78 12.44 16.09
CA LYS A 40 -10.46 11.40 15.30
C LYS A 40 -10.01 11.49 13.84
N LEU A 41 -9.35 10.45 13.37
CA LEU A 41 -8.99 10.23 11.97
C LEU A 41 -10.02 9.31 11.30
N VAL A 42 -10.52 9.72 10.14
CA VAL A 42 -11.45 8.92 9.33
C VAL A 42 -10.77 8.60 8.01
N LEU A 43 -10.51 7.33 7.76
CA LEU A 43 -9.98 6.83 6.50
C LEU A 43 -11.13 6.21 5.70
N SER A 44 -11.38 6.73 4.50
CA SER A 44 -12.42 6.18 3.61
C SER A 44 -12.02 4.82 3.02
N THR A 45 -10.71 4.56 2.93
CA THR A 45 -10.10 3.29 2.53
C THR A 45 -8.85 3.05 3.35
N PRO A 46 -8.35 1.80 3.47
CA PRO A 46 -7.04 1.54 4.05
C PRO A 46 -5.93 2.39 3.40
N ALA A 47 -5.01 2.92 4.21
CA ALA A 47 -3.84 3.65 3.72
C ALA A 47 -2.96 2.73 2.86
N LYS A 48 -2.30 3.30 1.85
CA LYS A 48 -1.46 2.55 0.90
C LYS A 48 -0.09 3.18 0.71
N ARG A 49 0.10 4.42 1.15
CA ARG A 49 1.32 5.22 0.96
C ARG A 49 1.68 5.89 2.27
N ILE A 50 2.37 5.15 3.11
CA ILE A 50 2.67 5.54 4.48
C ILE A 50 4.07 6.17 4.54
N ILE A 51 4.20 7.27 5.27
CA ILE A 51 5.51 7.76 5.72
C ILE A 51 5.67 7.57 7.24
N THR A 52 6.89 7.23 7.66
CA THR A 52 7.23 7.07 9.07
C THR A 52 8.17 8.17 9.54
N LEU A 53 7.75 8.88 10.60
CA LEU A 53 8.51 10.00 11.15
C LEU A 53 9.44 9.59 12.31
N SER A 54 9.48 8.30 12.67
CA SER A 54 10.36 7.75 13.70
C SER A 54 10.94 6.40 13.25
N PRO A 55 12.21 6.08 13.59
CA PRO A 55 12.82 4.80 13.25
C PRO A 55 12.02 3.61 13.77
N HIS A 56 11.55 3.69 15.01
CA HIS A 56 10.79 2.62 15.64
C HIS A 56 9.45 2.36 14.96
N LEU A 57 8.78 3.39 14.42
CA LEU A 57 7.56 3.21 13.64
C LEU A 57 7.82 2.46 12.32
N THR A 58 8.98 2.71 11.70
CA THR A 58 9.41 1.93 10.54
C THR A 58 9.54 0.46 10.91
N GLU A 59 10.25 0.16 12.00
CA GLU A 59 10.41 -1.21 12.47
C GLU A 59 9.07 -1.88 12.76
N TYR A 60 8.12 -1.19 13.38
CA TYR A 60 6.79 -1.72 13.64
C TYR A 60 6.03 -2.12 12.37
N LEU A 61 6.06 -1.29 11.32
CA LEU A 61 5.42 -1.64 10.05
C LEU A 61 6.06 -2.86 9.39
N PHE A 62 7.38 -3.03 9.52
CA PHE A 62 8.05 -4.27 9.11
C PHE A 62 7.59 -5.48 9.93
N HIS A 63 7.46 -5.37 11.25
CA HIS A 63 6.98 -6.47 12.09
C HIS A 63 5.52 -6.85 11.78
N LEU A 64 4.70 -5.87 11.38
CA LEU A 64 3.31 -6.08 10.96
C LEU A 64 3.18 -6.63 9.53
N GLY A 65 4.28 -6.75 8.76
CA GLY A 65 4.28 -7.25 7.39
C GLY A 65 3.60 -6.30 6.39
N VAL A 66 3.59 -5.00 6.68
CA VAL A 66 2.99 -3.95 5.84
C VAL A 66 4.05 -2.99 5.28
N ASP A 67 5.30 -3.44 5.23
CA ASP A 67 6.45 -2.63 4.82
C ASP A 67 6.40 -2.17 3.35
N ASP A 68 5.70 -2.91 2.49
CA ASP A 68 5.51 -2.54 1.08
C ASP A 68 4.65 -1.27 0.90
N GLN A 69 3.97 -0.81 1.96
CA GLN A 69 3.20 0.45 1.95
C GLN A 69 4.07 1.66 2.32
N ILE A 70 5.30 1.46 2.79
CA ILE A 70 6.17 2.55 3.26
C ILE A 70 6.82 3.23 2.06
N VAL A 71 6.44 4.48 1.80
CA VAL A 71 6.96 5.28 0.68
C VAL A 71 8.09 6.22 1.09
N GLY A 72 8.26 6.47 2.40
CA GLY A 72 9.34 7.30 2.92
C GLY A 72 9.55 7.10 4.42
N ALA A 73 10.79 7.23 4.87
CA ALA A 73 11.15 7.11 6.28
C ALA A 73 12.22 8.13 6.66
N VAL A 74 12.22 8.57 7.92
CA VAL A 74 13.28 9.46 8.43
C VAL A 74 14.64 8.75 8.51
N GLU A 75 15.70 9.53 8.63
CA GLU A 75 17.06 9.06 8.94
C GLU A 75 17.07 8.07 10.12
N TYR A 76 18.10 7.23 10.15
CA TYR A 76 18.28 6.15 11.14
C TYR A 76 17.24 5.02 11.12
N SER A 77 16.17 5.12 10.31
CA SER A 77 15.23 4.00 10.07
C SER A 77 15.87 2.94 9.15
N ASN A 78 16.75 2.12 9.72
CA ASN A 78 17.67 1.24 8.99
C ASN A 78 17.53 -0.26 9.34
N TYR A 79 16.55 -0.61 10.17
CA TYR A 79 16.19 -1.97 10.55
C TYR A 79 14.75 -2.30 10.12
N PRO A 80 14.49 -3.54 9.62
CA PRO A 80 15.48 -4.53 9.17
C PRO A 80 16.30 -3.98 7.98
N ALA A 81 17.28 -4.75 7.48
CA ALA A 81 18.17 -4.26 6.41
C ALA A 81 17.42 -3.75 5.16
N LYS A 82 16.25 -4.30 4.84
CA LYS A 82 15.35 -3.85 3.76
C LYS A 82 14.91 -2.39 3.94
N ALA A 83 14.78 -1.90 5.18
CA ALA A 83 14.41 -0.52 5.48
C ALA A 83 15.39 0.52 4.90
N LYS A 84 16.65 0.15 4.66
CA LYS A 84 17.66 1.03 4.04
C LYS A 84 17.33 1.43 2.60
N LEU A 85 16.44 0.68 1.94
CA LEU A 85 16.03 0.94 0.55
C LEU A 85 14.92 2.00 0.46
N ILE A 86 14.26 2.31 1.57
CA ILE A 86 13.15 3.27 1.59
C ILE A 86 13.70 4.69 1.41
N PRO A 87 13.09 5.55 0.57
CA PRO A 87 13.48 6.95 0.41
C PRO A 87 13.56 7.69 1.75
N ARG A 88 14.58 8.55 1.91
CA ARG A 88 14.75 9.38 3.11
C ARG A 88 14.00 10.70 2.98
N ILE A 89 13.23 11.03 4.02
CA ILE A 89 12.43 12.26 4.09
C ILE A 89 12.95 13.25 5.14
N GLY A 90 14.27 13.29 5.32
CA GLY A 90 14.94 14.09 6.34
C GLY A 90 15.14 13.32 7.65
N SER A 91 15.37 14.04 8.74
CA SER A 91 15.61 13.47 10.06
C SER A 91 14.38 13.64 10.95
N HIS A 92 14.38 12.96 12.09
CA HIS A 92 13.35 13.18 13.12
C HIS A 92 13.35 14.63 13.63
N GLN A 93 14.41 15.42 13.46
CA GLN A 93 14.45 16.84 13.88
C GLN A 93 14.03 17.80 12.78
N LYS A 94 14.23 17.43 11.50
CA LYS A 94 13.94 18.28 10.35
C LYS A 94 13.49 17.44 9.17
N PHE A 95 12.20 17.52 8.89
CA PHE A 95 11.59 16.84 7.75
C PHE A 95 11.87 17.57 6.44
N ASN A 96 12.08 16.81 5.36
CA ASN A 96 12.15 17.35 4.01
C ASN A 96 10.74 17.37 3.40
N LEU A 97 10.04 18.50 3.54
CA LEU A 97 8.66 18.63 3.09
C LEU A 97 8.49 18.46 1.58
N GLU A 98 9.43 18.94 0.77
CA GLU A 98 9.38 18.77 -0.69
C GLU A 98 9.46 17.30 -1.08
N ALA A 99 10.35 16.54 -0.43
CA ALA A 99 10.44 15.09 -0.64
C ALA A 99 9.16 14.38 -0.19
N ILE A 100 8.57 14.77 0.95
CA ILE A 100 7.30 14.21 1.43
C ILE A 100 6.17 14.44 0.42
N ILE A 101 6.02 15.67 -0.05
CA ILE A 101 4.98 16.03 -1.03
C ILE A 101 5.18 15.25 -2.35
N ALA A 102 6.43 15.16 -2.82
CA ALA A 102 6.76 14.41 -4.05
C ALA A 102 6.42 12.92 -3.95
N LEU A 103 6.45 12.34 -2.75
CA LEU A 103 6.07 10.95 -2.51
C LEU A 103 4.55 10.75 -2.45
N GLY A 104 3.74 11.81 -2.31
CA GLY A 104 2.28 11.72 -2.23
C GLY A 104 1.76 10.68 -1.22
N PRO A 105 2.15 10.76 0.07
CA PRO A 105 1.63 9.86 1.09
C PRO A 105 0.15 10.13 1.39
N ASP A 106 -0.54 9.08 1.81
CA ASP A 106 -1.94 9.14 2.29
C ASP A 106 -2.05 8.96 3.82
N LEU A 107 -0.94 8.62 4.48
CA LEU A 107 -0.85 8.54 5.95
C LEU A 107 0.55 8.88 6.43
N ALA A 108 0.64 9.65 7.51
CA ALA A 108 1.88 9.88 8.24
C ALA A 108 1.77 9.33 9.66
N LEU A 109 2.74 8.49 10.04
CA LEU A 109 2.85 7.98 11.40
C LEU A 109 3.91 8.78 12.16
N ALA A 110 3.49 9.39 13.27
CA ALA A 110 4.31 10.20 14.15
C ALA A 110 4.39 9.59 15.56
N TRP A 111 5.39 10.01 16.31
CA TRP A 111 5.63 9.62 17.69
C TRP A 111 5.80 10.88 18.56
N HIS A 112 4.87 11.08 19.49
CA HIS A 112 4.73 12.32 20.25
C HIS A 112 6.04 12.81 20.90
N SER A 113 6.82 11.93 21.55
CA SER A 113 8.04 12.33 22.25
C SER A 113 9.30 12.38 21.38
N GLY A 114 9.21 11.93 20.13
CA GLY A 114 10.36 11.76 19.23
C GLY A 114 10.31 12.66 17.99
N ASN A 115 9.23 13.44 17.84
CA ASN A 115 9.02 14.31 16.70
C ASN A 115 8.81 15.78 17.13
N PRO A 116 9.26 16.75 16.32
CA PRO A 116 9.04 18.17 16.55
C PRO A 116 7.55 18.46 16.64
N THR A 117 7.16 19.25 17.62
CA THR A 117 5.86 19.93 17.60
C THR A 117 5.87 20.94 16.48
N SER A 118 5.00 20.74 15.50
CA SER A 118 4.74 21.65 14.39
C SER A 118 4.35 23.05 14.86
#